data_AF-A0A8D8BWV4-F1
#
_entry.id   AF-A0A8D8BWV4-F1
#
_cell.length_a   1.000
_cell.length_b   1.000
_cell.length_c   1.000
_cell.angle_alpha   90.00
_cell.angle_beta   90.00
_cell.angle_gamma   90.00
#
_symmetry.space_group_name_H-M   'P 1'
#
loop_
_entity.id
_entity.type
_entity.pdbx_description
1 polymer ?
#
loop_
_entity_poly.entity_id
_entity_poly.type
_entity_poly.pdbx_seq_one_letter_code
_entity_poly.pdbx_strand_id
1 'polypeptide(L)'
;MGFKPHPKVPSFLLPTIRYGLLLLLSAGCYWHALPGTFVFDDSVAIVKNPDVTAKDTPLGNLFRHDFWGANLTDPTSHKSYRPLTILSFRQEVQAFGLDATRMKTTNFWLHTVIGLLLPSFYRVVASGGRKFRGEAYLAAVLFVVHPIH
;
A
#
# COMPACT_ATOMS: atom_id res chain seq x y z
N MET A 1 -36.87 25.75 25.29
CA MET A 1 -36.72 24.45 24.60
C MET A 1 -35.50 23.74 25.19
N GLY A 2 -35.68 22.64 25.92
CA GLY A 2 -34.58 21.90 26.55
C GLY A 2 -33.79 21.10 25.51
N PHE A 3 -32.47 21.31 25.47
CA PHE A 3 -31.55 20.55 24.65
C PHE A 3 -31.60 19.08 25.08
N LYS A 4 -32.23 18.19 24.30
CA LYS A 4 -32.13 16.75 24.55
C LYS A 4 -30.70 16.33 24.21
N PRO A 5 -29.92 15.79 25.16
CA PRO A 5 -28.57 15.35 24.86
C PRO A 5 -28.64 14.24 23.79
N HIS A 6 -27.82 14.36 22.75
CA HIS A 6 -27.70 13.33 21.74
C HIS A 6 -27.32 12.00 22.41
N PRO A 7 -27.93 10.87 22.01
CA PRO A 7 -27.58 9.57 22.54
C PRO A 7 -26.08 9.32 22.33
N LYS A 8 -25.35 9.09 23.43
CA LYS A 8 -23.93 8.77 23.37
C LYS A 8 -23.77 7.40 22.74
N VAL A 9 -22.95 7.31 21.70
CA VAL A 9 -22.59 6.02 21.09
C VAL A 9 -21.95 5.13 22.18
N PRO A 10 -22.39 3.88 22.34
CA PRO A 10 -21.79 2.96 23.30
C PRO A 10 -20.27 2.81 23.07
N SER A 11 -19.48 2.89 24.15
CA SER A 11 -18.01 2.92 24.07
C SER A 11 -17.41 1.68 23.42
N PHE A 12 -18.08 0.53 23.54
CA PHE A 12 -17.67 -0.73 22.92
C PHE A 12 -17.80 -0.73 21.38
N LEU A 13 -18.66 0.13 20.81
CA LEU A 13 -18.83 0.26 19.36
C LEU A 13 -17.81 1.18 18.72
N LEU A 14 -17.16 2.06 19.50
CA LEU A 14 -16.26 3.09 18.98
C LEU A 14 -15.06 2.52 18.18
N PRO A 15 -14.39 1.43 18.59
CA PRO A 15 -13.33 0.83 17.78
C PRO A 15 -13.86 0.31 16.43
N THR A 16 -15.00 -0.39 16.44
CA THR A 16 -15.62 -0.93 15.22
C THR A 16 -15.97 0.19 14.24
N ILE A 17 -16.56 1.28 14.73
CA ILE A 17 -16.89 2.45 13.91
C ILE A 17 -15.61 3.07 13.32
N ARG A 18 -14.54 3.19 14.11
CA ARG A 18 -13.26 3.75 13.66
C ARG A 18 -12.60 2.90 12.56
N TYR A 19 -12.48 1.59 12.77
CA TYR A 19 -11.90 0.72 11.74
C TYR A 19 -12.80 0.61 10.50
N GLY A 20 -14.13 0.59 10.70
CA GLY A 20 -15.08 0.65 9.60
C GLY A 20 -14.93 1.94 8.77
N LEU A 21 -14.74 3.09 9.43
CA LEU A 21 -14.50 4.36 8.76
C LEU A 21 -13.19 4.35 7.95
N LEU A 22 -12.09 3.79 8.48
CA LEU A 22 -10.83 3.67 7.73
C LEU A 22 -11.01 2.82 6.46
N LEU A 23 -11.73 1.70 6.56
CA LEU A 23 -12.04 0.84 5.41
C LEU A 23 -12.87 1.60 4.37
N LEU A 24 -13.92 2.30 4.79
CA LEU A 24 -14.79 3.06 3.90
C LEU A 24 -14.06 4.22 3.23
N LEU A 25 -13.19 4.92 3.96
CA LEU A 25 -12.37 6.00 3.41
C LEU A 25 -11.39 5.47 2.35
N SER A 26 -10.68 4.39 2.66
CA SER A 26 -9.75 3.77 1.70
C SER A 26 -10.50 3.30 0.44
N ALA A 27 -11.60 2.58 0.59
CA ALA A 27 -12.42 2.12 -0.53
C ALA A 27 -12.99 3.29 -1.35
N GLY A 28 -13.50 4.33 -0.68
CA GLY A 28 -14.05 5.52 -1.34
C GLY A 28 -13.01 6.29 -2.15
N CYS A 29 -11.76 6.35 -1.68
CA CYS A 29 -10.67 7.01 -2.38
C CYS A 29 -10.16 6.21 -3.60
N TYR A 30 -10.10 4.87 -3.51
CA TYR A 30 -9.32 4.07 -4.46
C TYR A 30 -10.11 3.07 -5.32
N TRP A 31 -11.35 2.72 -4.96
CA TRP A 31 -12.12 1.72 -5.71
C TRP A 31 -12.26 2.08 -7.20
N HIS A 32 -12.52 3.35 -7.49
CA HIS A 32 -12.65 3.84 -8.86
C HIS A 32 -11.34 3.82 -9.67
N ALA A 33 -10.19 3.73 -8.99
CA ALA A 33 -8.87 3.67 -9.63
C ALA A 33 -8.39 2.24 -9.92
N LEU A 34 -9.14 1.21 -9.50
CA LEU A 34 -8.77 -0.19 -9.73
C LEU A 34 -8.80 -0.58 -11.22
N PRO A 35 -9.86 -0.26 -11.99
CA PRO A 35 -9.88 -0.59 -13.41
C PRO A 35 -8.86 0.27 -14.17
N GLY A 36 -8.13 -0.34 -15.10
CA GLY A 36 -7.29 0.40 -16.03
C GLY A 36 -6.08 -0.38 -16.50
N THR A 37 -5.13 0.34 -17.09
CA THR A 37 -3.89 -0.21 -17.65
C THR A 37 -2.68 0.19 -16.83
N PHE A 38 -1.53 -0.39 -17.15
CA PHE A 38 -0.23 0.07 -16.69
C PHE A 38 0.06 1.46 -17.25
N VAL A 39 0.52 2.38 -16.40
CA VAL A 39 0.78 3.79 -16.77
C VAL A 39 2.11 4.27 -16.20
N PHE A 40 2.72 5.27 -16.83
CA PHE A 40 3.97 5.90 -16.38
C PHE A 40 5.06 4.86 -16.03
N ASP A 41 5.46 4.83 -14.76
CA ASP A 41 6.52 4.02 -14.20
C ASP A 41 6.22 2.52 -14.29
N ASP A 42 4.95 2.11 -14.29
CA ASP A 42 4.55 0.70 -14.46
C ASP A 42 5.10 0.13 -15.78
N SER A 43 5.17 0.96 -16.83
CA SER A 43 5.63 0.52 -18.14
C SER A 43 7.07 0.03 -18.07
N VAL A 44 7.93 0.74 -17.33
CA VAL A 44 9.35 0.41 -17.22
C VAL A 44 9.56 -0.63 -16.11
N ALA A 45 9.00 -0.41 -14.93
CA ALA A 45 9.25 -1.24 -13.76
C ALA A 45 8.61 -2.63 -13.83
N ILE A 46 7.47 -2.77 -14.53
CA ILE A 46 6.70 -4.01 -14.60
C ILE A 46 6.72 -4.57 -16.02
N VAL A 47 6.16 -3.82 -17.00
CA VAL A 47 5.86 -4.38 -18.34
C VAL A 47 7.13 -4.66 -19.14
N LYS A 48 8.11 -3.76 -19.11
CA LYS A 48 9.37 -3.88 -19.87
C LYS A 48 10.51 -4.47 -19.06
N ASN A 49 10.30 -4.77 -17.78
CA ASN A 49 11.35 -5.27 -16.90
C ASN A 49 11.50 -6.80 -17.03
N PRO A 50 12.63 -7.32 -17.53
CA PRO A 50 12.87 -8.76 -17.62
C PRO A 50 12.96 -9.45 -16.27
N ASP A 51 13.30 -8.74 -15.19
CA ASP A 51 13.31 -9.31 -13.83
C ASP A 51 11.90 -9.61 -13.33
N VAL A 52 10.88 -8.97 -13.91
CA VAL A 52 9.45 -9.18 -13.59
C VAL A 52 8.81 -10.17 -14.57
N THR A 53 9.06 -10.01 -15.87
CA THR A 53 8.29 -10.69 -16.93
C THR A 53 8.91 -11.98 -17.43
N ALA A 54 10.24 -12.13 -17.38
CA ALA A 54 10.88 -13.32 -17.92
C ALA A 54 10.84 -14.48 -16.92
N LYS A 55 10.36 -15.64 -17.41
CA LYS A 55 10.17 -16.84 -16.59
C LYS A 55 11.50 -17.39 -16.05
N ASP A 56 12.54 -17.33 -16.88
CA ASP A 56 13.83 -17.99 -16.62
C ASP A 56 14.89 -17.08 -16.02
N THR A 57 14.58 -15.81 -15.73
CA THR A 57 15.55 -14.91 -15.09
C THR A 57 15.93 -15.42 -13.71
N PRO A 58 17.22 -15.66 -13.39
CA PRO A 58 17.62 -16.12 -12.07
C PRO A 58 17.21 -15.13 -10.96
N LEU A 59 16.72 -15.64 -9.83
CA LEU A 59 16.33 -14.78 -8.70
C LEU A 59 17.51 -13.93 -8.17
N GLY A 60 18.74 -14.40 -8.37
CA GLY A 60 19.94 -13.64 -8.02
C GLY A 60 20.12 -12.34 -8.80
N ASN A 61 19.45 -12.16 -9.94
CA ASN A 61 19.52 -10.93 -10.73
C ASN A 61 18.75 -9.78 -10.06
N LEU A 62 17.69 -10.08 -9.29
CA LEU A 62 16.93 -9.06 -8.56
C LEU A 62 17.80 -8.29 -7.57
N PHE A 63 18.89 -8.90 -7.08
CA PHE A 63 19.84 -8.28 -6.15
C PHE A 63 20.99 -7.54 -6.85
N ARG A 64 21.05 -7.60 -8.19
CA ARG A 64 22.09 -6.97 -9.02
C ARG A 64 21.56 -5.85 -9.89
N HIS A 65 20.25 -5.79 -10.10
CA HIS A 65 19.60 -4.75 -10.89
C HIS A 65 18.89 -3.73 -10.00
N ASP A 66 18.69 -2.53 -10.53
CA ASP A 66 17.84 -1.50 -9.93
C ASP A 66 16.35 -1.78 -10.19
N PHE A 67 15.49 -0.92 -9.65
CA PHE A 67 14.04 -1.02 -9.77
C PHE A 67 13.54 -1.02 -11.23
N TRP A 68 14.33 -0.48 -12.15
CA TRP A 68 13.97 -0.37 -13.57
C TRP A 68 14.54 -1.52 -14.41
N GLY A 69 15.31 -2.44 -13.80
CA GLY A 69 15.93 -3.59 -14.46
C GLY A 69 17.33 -3.32 -15.01
N ALA A 70 17.95 -2.17 -14.72
CA ALA A 70 19.33 -1.87 -15.13
C ALA A 70 20.33 -2.38 -14.09
N ASN A 71 21.53 -2.80 -14.52
CA ASN A 71 22.55 -3.28 -13.59
C ASN A 71 23.01 -2.15 -12.65
N LEU A 72 23.04 -2.42 -11.35
CA LEU A 72 23.46 -1.45 -10.32
C LEU A 72 24.89 -0.97 -10.48
N THR A 73 25.76 -1.68 -11.18
CA THR A 73 27.13 -1.21 -11.46
C THR A 73 27.21 -0.28 -12.66
N ASP A 74 26.19 -0.22 -13.51
CA ASP A 74 26.16 0.63 -14.70
C ASP A 74 26.14 2.11 -14.30
N PRO A 75 27.04 2.97 -14.81
CA PRO A 75 27.04 4.41 -14.52
C PRO A 75 25.71 5.13 -14.83
N THR A 76 24.91 4.59 -15.75
CA THR A 76 23.62 5.13 -16.18
C THR A 76 22.43 4.60 -15.38
N SER A 77 22.64 3.62 -14.50
CA SER A 77 21.59 3.11 -13.61
C SER A 77 21.10 4.19 -12.65
N HIS A 78 19.78 4.16 -12.37
CA HIS A 78 19.16 5.07 -11.40
C HIS A 78 19.55 4.73 -9.95
N LYS A 79 20.19 3.57 -9.71
CA LYS A 79 20.61 3.06 -8.39
C LYS A 79 19.46 2.86 -7.39
N SER A 80 18.22 2.83 -7.87
CA SER A 80 17.02 2.61 -7.06
C SER A 80 16.91 1.14 -6.64
N TYR A 81 17.55 0.77 -5.53
CA TYR A 81 17.59 -0.62 -5.07
C TYR A 81 16.30 -1.05 -4.36
N ARG A 82 15.47 -1.89 -5.01
CA ARG A 82 14.16 -2.37 -4.51
C ARG A 82 13.88 -3.85 -4.86
N PRO A 83 14.76 -4.78 -4.50
CA PRO A 83 14.66 -6.19 -4.91
C PRO A 83 13.36 -6.87 -4.48
N LEU A 84 12.85 -6.54 -3.28
CA LEU A 84 11.62 -7.14 -2.76
C LEU A 84 10.37 -6.66 -3.49
N THR A 85 10.34 -5.40 -3.95
CA THR A 85 9.23 -4.88 -4.75
C THR A 85 9.18 -5.56 -6.11
N ILE A 86 10.33 -5.71 -6.77
CA ILE A 86 10.43 -6.42 -8.06
C ILE A 86 10.06 -7.89 -7.89
N LEU A 87 10.45 -8.52 -6.80
CA LEU A 87 10.05 -9.89 -6.49
C LEU A 87 8.53 -10.01 -6.36
N SER A 88 7.88 -9.07 -5.65
CA SER A 88 6.42 -9.02 -5.54
C SER A 88 5.76 -8.90 -6.91
N PHE A 89 6.21 -7.97 -7.75
CA PHE A 89 5.67 -7.82 -9.11
C PHE A 89 5.86 -9.08 -9.96
N ARG A 90 7.03 -9.72 -9.87
CA ARG A 90 7.29 -10.98 -10.57
C ARG A 90 6.29 -12.07 -10.13
N GLN A 91 6.03 -12.19 -8.84
CA GLN A 91 5.09 -13.17 -8.31
C GLN A 91 3.65 -12.90 -8.77
N GLU A 92 3.24 -11.63 -8.79
CA GLU A 92 1.92 -11.25 -9.30
C GLU A 92 1.78 -11.53 -10.81
N VAL A 93 2.78 -11.20 -11.61
CA VAL A 93 2.78 -11.50 -13.05
C VAL A 93 2.80 -13.00 -13.32
N GLN A 94 3.50 -13.79 -12.49
CA GLN A 94 3.47 -15.25 -12.59
C GLN A 94 2.10 -15.84 -12.23
N ALA A 95 1.41 -15.26 -11.23
CA ALA A 95 0.10 -15.75 -10.79
C ALA A 95 -1.05 -15.33 -11.71
N PHE A 96 -0.99 -14.10 -12.25
CA PHE A 96 -2.12 -13.45 -12.91
C PHE A 96 -1.85 -13.01 -14.34
N GLY A 97 -0.60 -13.10 -14.82
CA GLY A 97 -0.16 -12.45 -16.04
C GLY A 97 -0.01 -10.94 -15.87
N LEU A 98 0.21 -10.23 -16.97
CA LEU A 98 0.24 -8.77 -17.00
C LEU A 98 -1.19 -8.20 -16.91
N ASP A 99 -1.73 -8.18 -15.69
CA ASP A 99 -3.07 -7.65 -15.37
C ASP A 99 -2.96 -6.48 -14.37
N ALA A 100 -3.02 -5.26 -14.90
CA ALA A 100 -2.91 -4.04 -14.11
C ALA A 100 -4.03 -3.91 -13.06
N THR A 101 -5.24 -4.37 -13.37
CA THR A 101 -6.37 -4.27 -12.44
C THR A 101 -6.15 -5.17 -11.23
N ARG A 102 -5.64 -6.39 -11.44
CA ARG A 102 -5.28 -7.30 -10.35
C ARG A 102 -4.16 -6.76 -9.47
N MET A 103 -3.09 -6.26 -10.07
CA MET A 103 -1.97 -5.68 -9.31
C MET A 103 -2.41 -4.44 -8.51
N LYS A 104 -3.22 -3.55 -9.10
CA LYS A 104 -3.83 -2.41 -8.39
C LYS A 104 -4.73 -2.87 -7.25
N THR A 105 -5.48 -3.96 -7.45
CA THR A 105 -6.32 -4.55 -6.40
C THR A 105 -5.49 -5.10 -5.25
N THR A 106 -4.39 -5.81 -5.52
CA THR A 106 -3.44 -6.26 -4.50
C THR A 106 -2.91 -5.07 -3.70
N ASN A 107 -2.42 -4.03 -4.38
CA ASN A 107 -1.90 -2.82 -3.75
C ASN A 107 -2.95 -2.10 -2.90
N PHE A 108 -4.19 -2.01 -3.39
CA PHE A 108 -5.31 -1.45 -2.63
C PHE A 108 -5.56 -2.20 -1.32
N TRP A 109 -5.57 -3.54 -1.35
CA TRP A 109 -5.76 -4.33 -0.14
C TRP A 109 -4.58 -4.22 0.81
N LEU A 110 -3.34 -4.28 0.31
CA LEU A 110 -2.14 -4.07 1.13
C LEU A 110 -2.17 -2.70 1.81
N HIS A 111 -2.47 -1.64 1.07
CA HIS A 111 -2.61 -0.29 1.59
C HIS A 111 -3.71 -0.21 2.67
N THR A 112 -4.89 -0.76 2.39
CA THR A 112 -6.01 -0.80 3.33
C THR A 112 -5.62 -1.52 4.63
N VAL A 113 -5.01 -2.72 4.52
CA VAL A 113 -4.58 -3.51 5.68
C VAL A 113 -3.52 -2.77 6.48
N ILE A 114 -2.53 -2.16 5.84
CA ILE A 114 -1.51 -1.35 6.52
C ILE A 114 -2.17 -0.19 7.27
N GLY A 115 -3.11 0.52 6.63
CA GLY A 115 -3.88 1.60 7.25
C GLY A 115 -4.67 1.15 8.49
N LEU A 116 -5.26 -0.04 8.45
CA LEU A 116 -5.95 -0.64 9.60
C LEU A 116 -5.00 -1.06 10.72
N LEU A 117 -3.78 -1.50 10.39
CA LEU A 117 -2.77 -1.89 11.39
C LEU A 117 -2.04 -0.70 11.99
N LEU A 118 -1.99 0.44 11.30
CA LEU A 118 -1.21 1.60 11.68
C LEU A 118 -1.53 2.16 13.08
N PRO A 119 -2.80 2.27 13.51
CA PRO A 119 -3.12 2.69 14.89
C PRO A 119 -2.59 1.71 15.95
N SER A 120 -2.51 0.41 15.64
CA SER A 120 -1.95 -0.60 16.54
C SER A 120 -0.43 -0.51 16.59
N PHE A 121 0.21 -0.36 15.43
CA PHE A 121 1.65 -0.20 15.31
C PHE A 121 2.16 1.02 16.11
N TYR A 122 1.54 2.19 15.93
CA TYR A 122 1.90 3.39 16.68
C TYR A 122 1.75 3.23 18.19
N ARG A 123 0.74 2.48 18.66
CA ARG A 123 0.58 2.19 20.09
C ARG A 123 1.74 1.36 20.66
N VAL A 124 2.26 0.42 19.88
CA VAL A 124 3.39 -0.44 20.30
C VAL A 124 4.68 0.38 20.31
N VAL A 125 4.93 1.15 19.25
CA VAL A 125 6.20 1.86 19.05
C VAL A 125 6.34 3.10 19.93
N ALA A 126 5.23 3.80 20.23
CA ALA A 126 5.29 5.06 20.96
C ALA A 126 5.64 4.94 22.45
N SER A 127 5.83 3.73 23.00
CA SER A 127 6.41 3.36 24.32
C SER A 127 6.22 4.30 25.53
N GLY A 128 5.16 5.12 25.56
CA GLY A 128 5.10 6.32 26.40
C GLY A 128 3.69 6.85 26.64
N GLY A 129 2.78 5.96 27.04
CA GLY A 129 1.51 6.34 27.68
C GLY A 129 0.37 6.76 26.75
N ARG A 130 -0.83 6.81 27.34
CA ARG A 130 -2.16 7.03 26.73
C ARG A 130 -2.32 8.30 25.86
N LYS A 131 -1.26 9.11 25.68
CA LYS A 131 -1.32 10.44 25.07
C LYS A 131 -1.56 10.45 23.56
N PHE A 132 -1.27 9.37 22.83
CA PHE A 132 -1.26 9.41 21.35
C PHE A 132 -2.43 8.67 20.65
N ARG A 133 -3.57 8.47 21.34
CA ARG A 133 -4.68 7.67 20.77
C ARG A 133 -5.40 8.37 19.61
N GLY A 134 -5.44 9.70 19.60
CA GLY A 134 -6.10 10.47 18.53
C GLY A 134 -5.19 10.62 17.31
N GLU A 135 -3.92 10.90 17.58
CA GLU A 135 -2.84 11.14 16.65
C GLU A 135 -2.54 9.89 15.82
N ALA A 136 -2.46 8.72 16.46
CA ALA A 136 -2.27 7.45 15.75
C ALA A 136 -3.43 7.14 14.79
N TYR A 137 -4.66 7.51 15.16
CA TYR A 137 -5.82 7.33 14.29
C TYR A 137 -5.84 8.37 13.17
N LEU A 138 -5.49 9.63 13.47
CA LEU A 138 -5.36 10.68 12.45
C LEU A 138 -4.28 10.32 11.42
N ALA A 139 -3.13 9.80 11.86
CA ALA A 139 -2.09 9.29 10.98
C ALA A 139 -2.60 8.17 10.07
N ALA A 140 -3.45 7.26 10.58
CA ALA A 140 -4.08 6.23 9.79
C ALA A 140 -5.10 6.79 8.79
N VAL A 141 -5.92 7.76 9.19
CA VAL A 141 -6.83 8.48 8.28
C VAL A 141 -6.05 9.15 7.17
N LEU A 142 -5.02 9.92 7.51
CA LEU A 142 -4.15 10.58 6.55
C LEU A 142 -3.50 9.56 5.61
N PHE A 143 -2.98 8.46 6.14
CA PHE A 143 -2.42 7.39 5.32
C PHE A 143 -3.44 6.83 4.32
N VAL A 144 -4.66 6.47 4.74
CA VAL A 144 -5.65 5.83 3.85
C VAL A 144 -6.33 6.75 2.85
N VAL A 145 -6.22 8.07 3.00
CA VAL A 145 -6.82 9.06 2.07
C VAL A 145 -5.77 9.79 1.23
N HIS A 146 -4.50 9.80 1.65
CA HIS A 146 -3.45 10.51 0.95
C HIS A 146 -3.14 9.79 -0.35
N PRO A 147 -3.33 10.44 -1.52
CA PRO A 147 -3.15 9.79 -2.80
C PRO A 147 -1.73 9.24 -2.89
N ILE A 148 -1.63 7.92 -3.02
CA ILE A 148 -0.37 7.27 -3.35
C ILE A 148 -0.07 7.59 -4.81
N HIS A 149 1.06 8.26 -5.05
CA HIS A 149 1.63 8.45 -6.37
C HIS A 149 2.36 7.19 -6.83
#